data_AF-A0A7V8A7V6-F1
#
_entry.id   AF-A0A7V8A7V6-F1
#
_cell.length_a   1.000
_cell.length_b   1.000
_cell.length_c   1.000
_cell.angle_alpha   90.00
_cell.angle_beta   90.00
_cell.angle_gamma   90.00
#
_symmetry.space_group_name_H-M   'P 1'
#
loop_
_entity.id
_entity.type
_entity.pdbx_description
1 polymer ?
#
loop_
_entity_poly.entity_id
_entity_poly.type
_entity_poly.pdbx_seq_one_letter_code
_entity_poly.pdbx_strand_id
1 'polypeptide(L)'
;MTLNGGELLSNELSLQQHDIAMLSNRYQIAATSDNTRRAYQSDIRHFENWGGQLPATTESILRYLHAFAETLNPRTLSRHITALKQWHRYQNFPDPTQMPIISKTLTGISRVHGKPKNKAAPLLPEHLIKITEYLSTQNTPASIRDNALLQMGFLGAFRRSELVAICVDHINWQADGIEILIPKSKTDQQSTGQYCAIPNGNEKLCAVRSLKEWLDKAKINDG
;
A
#
# COMPACT_ATOMS: atom_id res chain seq x y z
N MET A 1 31.36 39.35 32.94
CA MET A 1 30.47 39.95 31.92
C MET A 1 29.61 38.83 31.39
N THR A 2 28.32 38.99 31.62
CA THR A 2 27.23 38.02 31.49
C THR A 2 27.12 37.43 30.07
N LEU A 3 27.21 36.11 29.96
CA LEU A 3 26.82 35.39 28.75
C LEU A 3 25.35 35.72 28.44
N ASN A 4 25.11 36.14 27.20
CA ASN A 4 23.85 36.64 26.66
C ASN A 4 22.68 35.68 26.90
N GLY A 5 21.82 35.99 27.89
CA GLY A 5 20.52 35.32 28.05
C GLY A 5 19.60 35.46 26.82
N GLY A 6 19.82 36.47 25.97
CA GLY A 6 19.06 36.68 24.74
C GLY A 6 19.42 35.73 23.58
N GLU A 7 20.68 35.29 23.47
CA GLU A 7 21.10 34.34 22.41
C GLU A 7 20.64 32.91 22.70
N LEU A 8 20.63 32.50 23.97
CA LEU A 8 20.16 31.18 24.39
C LEU A 8 18.64 31.02 24.19
N LEU A 9 17.84 32.02 24.56
CA LEU A 9 16.38 32.03 24.35
C LEU A 9 16.02 32.03 22.85
N SER A 10 16.80 32.74 22.02
CA SER A 10 16.58 32.79 20.56
C SER A 10 16.88 31.44 19.89
N ASN A 11 17.95 30.76 20.31
CA ASN A 11 18.28 29.41 19.83
C ASN A 11 17.27 28.36 20.32
N GLU A 12 16.80 28.43 21.56
CA GLU A 12 15.77 27.53 22.08
C GLU A 12 14.43 27.70 21.36
N LEU A 13 14.01 28.94 21.08
CA LEU A 13 12.80 29.23 20.30
C LEU A 13 12.92 28.76 18.84
N SER A 14 14.10 28.89 18.23
CA SER A 14 14.36 28.42 16.85
C SER A 14 14.36 26.89 16.75
N LEU A 15 14.97 26.21 17.72
CA LEU A 15 14.96 24.74 17.82
C LEU A 15 13.54 24.21 18.05
N GLN A 16 12.77 24.84 18.95
CA GLN A 16 11.37 24.47 19.19
C GLN A 16 10.47 24.66 17.96
N GLN A 17 10.66 25.75 17.19
CA GLN A 17 9.91 25.97 15.96
C GLN A 17 10.27 24.98 14.86
N HIS A 18 11.56 24.62 14.74
CA HIS A 18 12.03 23.60 13.81
C HIS A 18 11.45 22.21 14.15
N ASP A 19 11.44 21.85 15.44
CA ASP A 19 10.88 20.60 15.93
C ASP A 19 9.36 20.53 15.71
N ILE A 20 8.63 21.60 15.98
CA ILE A 20 7.19 21.68 15.71
C ILE A 20 6.90 21.58 14.20
N ALA A 21 7.70 22.21 13.34
CA ALA A 21 7.57 22.10 11.90
C ALA A 21 7.85 20.66 11.40
N MET A 22 8.89 20.00 11.92
CA MET A 22 9.18 18.58 11.65
C MET A 22 8.07 17.64 12.14
N LEU A 23 7.53 17.87 13.33
CA LEU A 23 6.43 17.10 13.91
C LEU A 23 5.11 17.31 13.15
N SER A 24 4.80 18.54 12.75
CA SER A 24 3.64 18.84 11.90
C SER A 24 3.75 18.11 10.56
N ASN A 25 4.96 18.09 9.98
CA ASN A 25 5.24 17.42 8.72
C ASN A 25 5.09 15.90 8.81
N ARG A 26 5.60 15.24 9.86
CA ARG A 26 5.52 13.76 9.99
C ARG A 26 4.07 13.26 10.05
N TYR A 27 3.19 13.96 10.77
CA TYR A 27 1.80 13.53 10.92
C TYR A 27 1.01 13.73 9.62
N GLN A 28 1.28 14.83 8.92
CA GLN A 28 0.71 15.07 7.58
C GLN A 28 1.17 14.02 6.57
N ILE A 29 2.46 13.62 6.61
CA ILE A 29 2.99 12.53 5.80
C ILE A 29 2.31 11.20 6.15
N ALA A 30 2.17 10.88 7.44
CA ALA A 30 1.58 9.63 7.93
C ALA A 30 0.08 9.50 7.64
N ALA A 31 -0.64 10.63 7.53
CA ALA A 31 -2.07 10.65 7.19
C ALA A 31 -2.38 10.06 5.80
N THR A 32 -1.38 9.95 4.92
CA THR A 32 -1.52 9.33 3.59
C THR A 32 -0.54 8.18 3.43
N SER A 33 -1.04 6.99 3.09
CA SER A 33 -0.17 5.83 2.87
C SER A 33 0.83 6.08 1.72
N ASP A 34 2.04 5.53 1.82
CA ASP A 34 3.07 5.71 0.79
C ASP A 34 2.64 5.18 -0.58
N ASN A 35 1.83 4.11 -0.61
CA ASN A 35 1.26 3.61 -1.85
C ASN A 35 0.31 4.63 -2.49
N THR A 36 -0.54 5.28 -1.68
CA THR A 36 -1.40 6.37 -2.16
C THR A 36 -0.57 7.55 -2.67
N ARG A 37 0.50 7.92 -1.94
CA ARG A 37 1.41 9.01 -2.33
C ARG A 37 2.07 8.75 -3.68
N ARG A 38 2.69 7.57 -3.86
CA ARG A 38 3.33 7.15 -5.12
C ARG A 38 2.32 7.08 -6.26
N ALA A 39 1.12 6.56 -5.98
CA ALA A 39 0.04 6.48 -6.96
C ALA A 39 -0.39 7.88 -7.44
N TYR A 40 -0.63 8.82 -6.53
CA TYR A 40 -0.98 10.19 -6.90
C TYR A 40 0.14 10.90 -7.65
N GLN A 41 1.40 10.76 -7.22
CA GLN A 41 2.54 11.30 -7.96
C GLN A 41 2.62 10.76 -9.40
N SER A 42 2.36 9.46 -9.58
CA SER A 42 2.32 8.87 -10.92
C SER A 42 1.17 9.42 -11.77
N ASP A 43 0.00 9.63 -11.16
CA ASP A 43 -1.17 10.15 -11.86
C ASP A 43 -0.98 11.61 -12.27
N ILE A 44 -0.38 12.41 -11.39
CA ILE A 44 -0.03 13.81 -11.67
C ILE A 44 0.97 13.89 -12.82
N ARG A 45 2.04 13.09 -12.77
CA ARG A 45 3.00 13.01 -13.89
C ARG A 45 2.35 12.60 -15.20
N HIS A 46 1.37 11.68 -15.16
CA HIS A 46 0.63 11.32 -16.36
C HIS A 46 -0.17 12.51 -16.93
N PHE A 47 -0.80 13.32 -16.07
CA PHE A 47 -1.50 14.52 -16.50
C PHE A 47 -0.55 15.55 -17.12
N GLU A 48 0.59 15.80 -16.48
CA GLU A 48 1.62 16.73 -16.97
C GLU A 48 2.25 16.25 -18.29
N ASN A 49 2.61 14.96 -18.39
CA ASN A 49 3.19 14.37 -19.60
C ASN A 49 2.25 14.39 -20.80
N TRP A 50 0.94 14.37 -20.57
CA TRP A 50 -0.06 14.55 -21.64
C TRP A 50 -0.12 16.01 -22.13
N GLY A 51 0.44 16.96 -21.38
CA GLY A 51 0.40 18.40 -21.67
C GLY A 51 -0.53 19.18 -20.74
N GLY A 52 -1.01 18.56 -19.67
CA GLY A 52 -1.72 19.26 -18.60
C GLY A 52 -0.76 20.18 -17.82
N GLN A 53 -1.24 21.33 -17.38
CA GLN A 53 -0.47 22.25 -16.56
C GLN A 53 -1.09 22.37 -15.17
N LEU A 54 -0.23 22.58 -14.16
CA LEU A 54 -0.63 22.80 -12.78
C LEU A 54 -0.30 24.25 -12.37
N PRO A 55 -1.19 24.97 -11.68
CA PRO A 55 -2.56 24.59 -11.29
C PRO A 55 -3.46 24.33 -12.50
N ALA A 56 -4.27 23.27 -12.42
CA ALA A 56 -5.14 22.88 -13.51
C ALA A 56 -6.36 23.79 -13.59
N THR A 57 -6.93 23.93 -14.78
CA THR A 57 -8.24 24.56 -15.00
C THR A 57 -9.31 23.49 -15.18
N THR A 58 -10.58 23.81 -14.91
CA THR A 58 -11.71 22.91 -15.19
C THR A 58 -11.69 22.44 -16.65
N GLU A 59 -11.37 23.34 -17.59
CA GLU A 59 -11.27 23.02 -19.02
C GLU A 59 -10.14 22.03 -19.32
N SER A 60 -8.95 22.24 -18.74
CA SER A 60 -7.83 21.30 -18.92
C SER A 60 -8.15 19.90 -18.40
N ILE A 61 -8.90 19.80 -17.30
CA ILE A 61 -9.34 18.52 -16.73
C ILE A 61 -10.39 17.86 -17.61
N LEU A 62 -11.35 18.61 -18.14
CA LEU A 62 -12.34 18.07 -19.08
C LEU A 62 -11.67 17.51 -20.34
N ARG A 63 -10.75 18.28 -20.95
CA ARG A 63 -9.96 17.81 -22.09
C ARG A 63 -9.19 16.53 -21.78
N TYR A 64 -8.58 16.45 -20.60
CA TYR A 64 -7.88 15.24 -20.15
C TYR A 64 -8.83 14.04 -20.03
N LEU A 65 -9.99 14.23 -19.40
CA LEU A 65 -11.00 13.17 -19.27
C LEU A 65 -11.48 12.68 -20.64
N HIS A 66 -11.72 13.60 -21.58
CA HIS A 66 -12.12 13.25 -22.94
C HIS A 66 -11.01 12.50 -23.71
N ALA A 67 -9.76 12.96 -23.60
CA ALA A 67 -8.63 12.35 -24.29
C ALA A 67 -8.39 10.88 -23.92
N PHE A 68 -8.78 10.48 -22.70
CA PHE A 68 -8.52 9.14 -22.16
C PHE A 68 -9.80 8.34 -21.84
N ALA A 69 -10.99 8.86 -22.17
CA ALA A 69 -12.27 8.22 -21.87
C ALA A 69 -12.39 6.81 -22.46
N GLU A 70 -11.86 6.61 -23.67
CA GLU A 70 -11.95 5.34 -24.41
C GLU A 70 -10.81 4.37 -24.06
N THR A 71 -9.62 4.89 -23.72
CA THR A 71 -8.41 4.09 -23.54
C THR A 71 -8.20 3.66 -22.09
N LEU A 72 -8.55 4.50 -21.11
CA LEU A 72 -8.36 4.21 -19.69
C LEU A 72 -9.64 3.69 -19.03
N ASN A 73 -9.48 2.85 -18.02
CA ASN A 73 -10.60 2.43 -17.19
C ASN A 73 -11.20 3.67 -16.47
N PRO A 74 -12.53 3.85 -16.42
CA PRO A 74 -13.15 4.98 -15.71
C PRO A 74 -12.70 5.14 -14.26
N ARG A 75 -12.39 4.05 -13.55
CA ARG A 75 -11.84 4.10 -12.19
C ARG A 75 -10.43 4.67 -12.15
N THR A 76 -9.61 4.41 -13.16
CA THR A 76 -8.28 5.00 -13.29
C THR A 76 -8.40 6.51 -13.45
N LEU A 77 -9.28 6.98 -14.34
CA LEU A 77 -9.56 8.42 -14.51
C LEU A 77 -10.06 9.07 -13.23
N SER A 78 -11.02 8.44 -12.53
CA SER A 78 -11.50 8.94 -11.24
C SER A 78 -10.37 9.07 -10.20
N ARG A 79 -9.43 8.12 -10.18
CA ARG A 79 -8.24 8.19 -9.31
C ARG A 79 -7.31 9.34 -9.71
N HIS A 80 -7.11 9.58 -11.02
CA HIS A 80 -6.32 10.72 -11.50
C HIS A 80 -6.93 12.05 -11.09
N ILE A 81 -8.26 12.20 -11.21
CA ILE A 81 -8.96 13.41 -10.71
C ILE A 81 -8.80 13.56 -9.20
N THR A 82 -8.82 12.46 -8.45
CA THR A 82 -8.54 12.50 -7.01
C THR A 82 -7.10 12.95 -6.73
N ALA A 83 -6.13 12.51 -7.51
CA ALA A 83 -4.74 12.97 -7.37
C ALA A 83 -4.61 14.48 -7.64
N LEU A 84 -5.24 14.99 -8.70
CA LEU A 84 -5.27 16.42 -9.03
C LEU A 84 -5.95 17.24 -7.94
N LYS A 85 -7.07 16.75 -7.39
CA LYS A 85 -7.74 17.34 -6.24
C LYS A 85 -6.79 17.49 -5.05
N GLN A 86 -6.10 16.41 -4.69
CA GLN A 86 -5.20 16.41 -3.56
C GLN A 86 -3.99 17.33 -3.80
N TRP A 87 -3.47 17.37 -5.01
CA TRP A 87 -2.43 18.33 -5.38
C TRP A 87 -2.88 19.78 -5.13
N HIS A 88 -4.05 20.20 -5.62
CA HIS A 88 -4.55 21.56 -5.41
C HIS A 88 -4.72 21.87 -3.92
N ARG A 89 -5.29 20.93 -3.16
CA ARG A 89 -5.47 21.08 -1.71
C ARG A 89 -4.15 21.23 -0.97
N TYR A 90 -3.14 20.41 -1.26
CA TYR A 90 -1.84 20.49 -0.60
C TYR A 90 -1.05 21.75 -0.97
N GLN A 91 -1.26 22.26 -2.18
CA GLN A 91 -0.63 23.50 -2.66
C GLN A 91 -1.46 24.76 -2.33
N ASN A 92 -2.59 24.62 -1.62
CA ASN A 92 -3.52 25.70 -1.29
C ASN A 92 -4.06 26.47 -2.51
N PHE A 93 -4.17 25.82 -3.67
CA PHE A 93 -4.85 26.38 -4.85
C PHE A 93 -6.35 26.05 -4.84
N PRO A 94 -7.21 26.87 -5.48
CA PRO A 94 -8.59 26.50 -5.74
C PRO A 94 -8.67 25.16 -6.45
N ASP A 95 -9.63 24.32 -6.05
CA ASP A 95 -9.76 22.95 -6.57
C ASP A 95 -10.78 22.90 -7.72
N PRO A 96 -10.34 22.89 -9.00
CA PRO A 96 -11.23 22.85 -10.16
C PRO A 96 -12.01 21.53 -10.28
N THR A 97 -11.61 20.48 -9.56
CA THR A 97 -12.25 19.16 -9.62
C THR A 97 -13.62 19.14 -8.95
N GLN A 98 -13.93 20.12 -8.10
CA GLN A 98 -15.22 20.24 -7.40
C GLN A 98 -16.34 20.75 -8.30
N MET A 99 -16.00 21.26 -9.49
CA MET A 99 -17.00 21.74 -10.44
C MET A 99 -17.96 20.60 -10.82
N PRO A 100 -19.29 20.78 -10.75
CA PRO A 100 -20.27 19.74 -11.04
C PRO A 100 -20.13 19.10 -12.43
N ILE A 101 -19.58 19.84 -13.39
CA ILE A 101 -19.31 19.31 -14.73
C ILE A 101 -18.28 18.17 -14.73
N ILE A 102 -17.27 18.21 -13.85
CA ILE A 102 -16.24 17.16 -13.75
C ILE A 102 -16.86 15.85 -13.28
N SER A 103 -17.65 15.89 -12.21
CA SER A 103 -18.32 14.69 -11.66
C SER A 103 -19.39 14.15 -12.63
N LYS A 104 -20.11 15.04 -13.33
CA LYS A 104 -21.06 14.67 -14.39
C LYS A 104 -20.35 13.97 -15.56
N THR A 105 -19.22 14.50 -16.02
CA THR A 105 -18.40 13.88 -17.08
C THR A 105 -17.87 12.51 -16.68
N LEU A 106 -17.31 12.36 -15.47
CA LEU A 106 -16.86 11.06 -14.95
C LEU A 106 -18.00 10.03 -14.85
N THR A 107 -19.20 10.48 -14.46
CA THR A 107 -20.40 9.64 -14.42
C THR A 107 -20.78 9.19 -15.83
N GLY A 108 -20.74 10.11 -16.81
CA GLY A 108 -20.98 9.80 -18.23
C GLY A 108 -19.97 8.77 -18.77
N ILE A 109 -18.68 9.01 -18.58
CA ILE A 109 -17.59 8.09 -18.97
C ILE A 109 -17.80 6.70 -18.33
N SER A 110 -18.20 6.66 -17.05
CA SER A 110 -18.46 5.40 -16.35
C SER A 110 -19.67 4.65 -16.89
N ARG A 111 -20.71 5.35 -17.39
CA ARG A 111 -21.89 4.73 -18.01
C ARG A 111 -21.59 4.20 -19.41
N VAL A 112 -20.79 4.92 -20.19
CA VAL A 112 -20.46 4.55 -21.58
C VAL A 112 -19.35 3.50 -21.64
N HIS A 113 -18.31 3.63 -20.83
CA HIS A 113 -17.09 2.80 -20.88
C HIS A 113 -16.88 1.96 -19.61
N GLY A 114 -17.91 1.84 -18.77
CA GLY A 114 -17.86 1.02 -17.56
C GLY A 114 -17.50 -0.42 -17.89
N LYS A 115 -16.47 -0.96 -17.22
CA LYS A 115 -16.04 -2.35 -17.37
C LYS A 115 -16.17 -3.08 -16.03
N PRO A 116 -16.59 -4.35 -16.01
CA PRO A 116 -16.57 -5.15 -14.80
C PRO A 116 -15.14 -5.24 -14.25
N LYS A 117 -15.01 -5.40 -12.93
CA LYS A 117 -13.70 -5.65 -12.32
C LYS A 117 -13.19 -6.98 -12.85
N ASN A 118 -12.09 -6.98 -13.60
CA ASN A 118 -11.38 -8.21 -13.91
C ASN A 118 -10.78 -8.73 -12.60
N LYS A 119 -11.27 -9.88 -12.13
CA LYS A 119 -10.78 -10.54 -10.93
C LYS A 119 -9.98 -11.76 -11.38
N ALA A 120 -8.80 -11.96 -10.80
CA ALA A 120 -8.08 -13.21 -10.98
C ALA A 120 -8.96 -14.38 -10.52
N ALA A 121 -8.86 -15.51 -11.21
CA ALA A 121 -9.50 -16.74 -10.77
C ALA A 121 -9.00 -17.09 -9.36
N PRO A 122 -9.88 -17.58 -8.47
CA PRO A 122 -9.47 -17.94 -7.12
C PRO A 122 -8.45 -19.07 -7.16
N LEU A 123 -7.40 -18.95 -6.34
CA LEU A 123 -6.57 -20.10 -6.02
C LEU A 123 -7.39 -21.03 -5.13
N LEU A 124 -7.44 -22.32 -5.44
CA LEU A 124 -8.16 -23.32 -4.68
C LEU A 124 -7.17 -24.21 -3.94
N PRO A 125 -7.57 -24.89 -2.84
CA PRO A 125 -6.66 -25.77 -2.09
C PRO A 125 -5.96 -26.82 -2.97
N GLU A 126 -6.67 -27.41 -3.93
CA GLU A 126 -6.14 -28.38 -4.88
C GLU A 126 -5.08 -27.79 -5.83
N HIS A 127 -5.19 -26.50 -6.16
CA HIS A 127 -4.16 -25.80 -6.94
C HIS A 127 -2.92 -25.58 -6.08
N LEU A 128 -3.11 -25.20 -4.81
CA LEU A 128 -2.00 -25.00 -3.88
C LEU A 128 -1.24 -26.31 -3.66
N ILE A 129 -1.92 -27.43 -3.46
CA ILE A 129 -1.29 -28.76 -3.33
C ILE A 129 -0.38 -29.05 -4.53
N LYS A 130 -0.88 -28.91 -5.75
CA LYS A 130 -0.09 -29.14 -6.99
C LYS A 130 1.13 -28.22 -7.08
N ILE A 131 0.98 -26.96 -6.69
CA ILE A 131 2.10 -26.00 -6.69
C ILE A 131 3.15 -26.41 -5.65
N THR A 132 2.73 -26.78 -4.44
CA THR A 132 3.65 -27.20 -3.38
C THR A 132 4.38 -28.50 -3.71
N GLU A 133 3.70 -29.46 -4.35
CA GLU A 133 4.30 -30.69 -4.86
C GLU A 133 5.33 -30.39 -5.95
N TYR A 134 5.04 -29.48 -6.87
CA TYR A 134 6.02 -29.07 -7.87
C TYR A 134 7.24 -28.40 -7.23
N LEU A 135 7.03 -27.45 -6.31
CA LEU A 135 8.12 -26.71 -5.66
C LEU A 135 9.03 -27.60 -4.81
N SER A 136 8.48 -28.65 -4.19
CA SER A 136 9.27 -29.61 -3.41
C SER A 136 10.24 -30.42 -4.29
N THR A 137 9.86 -30.74 -5.53
CA THR A 137 10.76 -31.43 -6.49
C THR A 137 11.97 -30.58 -6.90
N GLN A 138 11.87 -29.25 -6.83
CA GLN A 138 12.96 -28.35 -7.23
C GLN A 138 14.06 -28.25 -6.18
N ASN A 139 13.71 -28.36 -4.89
CA ASN A 139 14.63 -28.33 -3.75
C ASN A 139 15.68 -27.19 -3.80
N THR A 140 15.28 -26.00 -4.25
CA THR A 140 16.13 -24.81 -4.28
C THR A 140 15.75 -23.86 -3.15
N PRO A 141 16.65 -22.96 -2.70
CA PRO A 141 16.29 -21.92 -1.74
C PRO A 141 15.07 -21.09 -2.18
N ALA A 142 14.96 -20.79 -3.48
CA ALA A 142 13.82 -20.06 -4.02
C ALA A 142 12.52 -20.87 -3.93
N SER A 143 12.55 -22.17 -4.25
CA SER A 143 11.33 -22.99 -4.18
C SER A 143 10.84 -23.22 -2.76
N ILE A 144 11.77 -23.36 -1.79
CA ILE A 144 11.43 -23.45 -0.36
C ILE A 144 10.80 -22.14 0.14
N ARG A 145 11.39 -20.99 -0.20
CA ARG A 145 10.84 -19.67 0.12
C ARG A 145 9.45 -19.48 -0.47
N ASP A 146 9.30 -19.75 -1.76
CA ASP A 146 8.04 -19.53 -2.48
C ASP A 146 6.94 -20.47 -1.96
N ASN A 147 7.29 -21.69 -1.56
CA ASN A 147 6.39 -22.62 -0.89
C ASN A 147 5.88 -22.04 0.45
N ALA A 148 6.80 -21.56 1.30
CA ALA A 148 6.44 -20.91 2.55
C ALA A 148 5.53 -19.68 2.30
N LEU A 149 5.90 -18.79 1.39
CA LEU A 149 5.11 -17.59 1.07
C LEU A 149 3.70 -17.90 0.57
N LEU A 150 3.57 -18.89 -0.32
CA LEU A 150 2.27 -19.28 -0.89
C LEU A 150 1.36 -19.90 0.17
N GLN A 151 1.87 -20.82 1.00
CA GLN A 151 1.06 -21.45 2.04
C GLN A 151 0.70 -20.45 3.15
N MET A 152 1.63 -19.59 3.56
CA MET A 152 1.36 -18.53 4.55
C MET A 152 0.32 -17.53 4.04
N GLY A 153 0.47 -17.08 2.78
CA GLY A 153 -0.48 -16.17 2.15
C GLY A 153 -1.87 -16.78 2.00
N PHE A 154 -1.94 -18.07 1.65
CA PHE A 154 -3.21 -18.75 1.44
C PHE A 154 -3.92 -19.11 2.75
N LEU A 155 -3.23 -19.80 3.67
CA LEU A 155 -3.82 -20.30 4.92
C LEU A 155 -4.00 -19.20 5.97
N GLY A 156 -3.10 -18.20 6.00
CA GLY A 156 -3.23 -17.02 6.87
C GLY A 156 -4.10 -15.91 6.26
N ALA A 157 -4.61 -16.09 5.03
CA ALA A 157 -5.32 -15.07 4.28
C ALA A 157 -4.57 -13.72 4.19
N PHE A 158 -3.24 -13.75 4.21
CA PHE A 158 -2.41 -12.56 4.23
C PHE A 158 -2.36 -11.88 2.86
N ARG A 159 -2.44 -10.55 2.88
CA ARG A 159 -2.13 -9.73 1.71
C ARG A 159 -0.62 -9.72 1.49
N ARG A 160 -0.20 -9.55 0.23
CA ARG A 160 1.22 -9.41 -0.14
C ARG A 160 2.00 -8.42 0.74
N SER A 161 1.42 -7.26 1.05
CA SER A 161 2.09 -6.25 1.89
C SER A 161 2.21 -6.67 3.36
N GLU A 162 1.30 -7.52 3.84
CA GLU A 162 1.34 -8.06 5.19
C GLU A 162 2.45 -9.11 5.26
N LEU A 163 2.54 -10.04 4.28
CA LEU A 163 3.63 -11.02 4.19
C LEU A 163 5.04 -10.39 4.22
N VAL A 164 5.23 -9.29 3.51
CA VAL A 164 6.53 -8.59 3.44
C VAL A 164 6.84 -7.82 4.73
N ALA A 165 5.83 -7.53 5.55
CA ALA A 165 5.99 -6.81 6.82
C ALA A 165 6.06 -7.74 8.04
N ILE A 166 5.93 -9.05 7.87
CA ILE A 166 6.12 -10.03 8.95
C ILE A 166 7.62 -10.14 9.23
N CYS A 167 7.95 -9.98 10.49
CA CYS A 167 9.28 -10.12 11.09
C CYS A 167 9.27 -11.40 11.93
N VAL A 168 10.43 -11.99 12.19
CA VAL A 168 10.58 -13.17 13.07
C VAL A 168 10.00 -12.88 14.45
N ASP A 169 10.21 -11.66 14.95
CA ASP A 169 9.69 -11.19 16.25
C ASP A 169 8.16 -11.14 16.32
N HIS A 170 7.49 -11.12 15.17
CA HIS A 170 6.03 -11.16 15.10
C HIS A 170 5.47 -12.59 15.21
N ILE A 171 6.31 -13.62 15.17
CA ILE A 171 5.89 -15.02 15.13
C ILE A 171 5.94 -15.63 16.54
N ASN A 172 4.76 -15.95 17.07
CA ASN A 172 4.62 -16.68 18.33
C ASN A 172 4.34 -18.16 18.04
N TRP A 173 5.31 -19.03 18.33
CA TRP A 173 5.18 -20.47 18.12
C TRP A 173 4.37 -21.13 19.25
N GLN A 174 3.39 -21.95 18.88
CA GLN A 174 2.53 -22.66 19.82
C GLN A 174 2.53 -24.17 19.52
N ALA A 175 2.01 -24.98 20.44
CA ALA A 175 1.92 -26.43 20.24
C ALA A 175 1.05 -26.78 19.01
N ASP A 176 -0.07 -26.09 18.86
CA ASP A 176 -1.07 -26.38 17.82
C ASP A 176 -0.94 -25.50 16.57
N GLY A 177 0.12 -24.69 16.45
CA GLY A 177 0.36 -23.85 15.29
C GLY A 177 1.23 -22.64 15.58
N ILE A 178 0.91 -21.51 14.93
CA ILE A 178 1.55 -20.22 15.15
C ILE A 178 0.53 -19.12 15.25
N GLU A 179 0.88 -18.07 15.97
CA GLU A 179 0.16 -16.81 15.98
C GLU A 179 1.09 -15.71 15.47
N ILE A 180 0.64 -14.93 14.50
CA ILE A 180 1.43 -13.89 13.86
C ILE A 180 0.81 -12.52 14.13
N LEU A 181 1.61 -11.60 14.67
CA LEU A 181 1.27 -10.19 14.71
C LEU A 181 1.41 -9.58 13.32
N ILE A 182 0.31 -9.01 12.81
CA ILE A 182 0.30 -8.17 11.62
C ILE A 182 0.33 -6.72 12.10
N PRO A 183 1.47 -6.02 12.07
CA PRO A 183 1.58 -4.68 12.63
C PRO A 183 0.75 -3.64 11.87
N LYS A 184 0.53 -3.88 10.57
CA LYS A 184 -0.25 -2.97 9.72
C LYS A 184 -1.01 -3.73 8.64
N SER A 185 -2.31 -3.49 8.57
CA SER A 185 -3.16 -3.98 7.49
C SER A 185 -3.69 -2.84 6.64
N LYS A 186 -4.07 -3.13 5.40
CA LYS A 186 -4.75 -2.16 4.52
C LYS A 186 -6.05 -1.63 5.13
N THR A 187 -6.76 -2.46 5.90
CA THR A 187 -8.02 -2.10 6.56
C THR A 187 -7.82 -1.52 7.95
N ASP A 188 -6.60 -1.61 8.48
CA ASP A 188 -6.23 -1.04 9.78
C ASP A 188 -5.64 0.37 9.57
N GLN A 189 -6.54 1.35 9.50
CA GLN A 189 -6.16 2.76 9.28
C GLN A 189 -5.46 3.38 10.50
N GLN A 190 -5.65 2.80 11.69
CA GLN A 190 -5.05 3.28 12.94
C GLN A 190 -3.73 2.57 13.26
N SER A 191 -3.37 1.52 12.51
CA SER A 191 -2.17 0.70 12.74
C SER A 191 -2.14 0.11 14.16
N THR A 192 -3.29 -0.33 14.65
CA THR A 192 -3.40 -1.00 15.96
C THR A 192 -2.80 -2.41 15.95
N GLY A 193 -2.62 -2.98 14.77
CA GLY A 193 -2.18 -4.35 14.57
C GLY A 193 -3.30 -5.36 14.80
N GLN A 194 -3.12 -6.56 14.27
CA GLN A 194 -4.03 -7.68 14.49
C GLN A 194 -3.24 -8.99 14.55
N TYR A 195 -3.68 -9.92 15.39
CA TYR A 195 -3.11 -11.26 15.44
C TYR A 195 -3.85 -12.21 14.49
N CYS A 196 -3.10 -13.08 13.84
CA CYS A 196 -3.64 -14.14 13.00
C CYS A 196 -3.08 -15.49 13.47
N ALA A 197 -3.97 -16.36 13.93
CA ALA A 197 -3.64 -17.74 14.26
C ALA A 197 -3.68 -18.61 13.01
N ILE A 198 -2.62 -19.38 12.80
CA ILE A 198 -2.50 -20.38 11.74
C ILE A 198 -2.24 -21.73 12.42
N PRO A 199 -3.21 -22.64 12.45
CA PRO A 199 -3.03 -23.95 13.05
C PRO A 199 -2.04 -24.79 12.24
N ASN A 200 -1.50 -25.82 12.88
CA ASN A 200 -0.77 -26.87 12.20
C ASN A 200 -1.65 -27.49 11.10
N GLY A 201 -1.08 -27.63 9.92
CA GLY A 201 -1.75 -28.25 8.79
C GLY A 201 -1.61 -29.78 8.78
N ASN A 202 -1.99 -30.37 7.65
CA ASN A 202 -1.87 -31.81 7.41
C ASN A 202 -0.61 -32.15 6.61
N GLU A 203 -0.47 -33.40 6.20
CA GLU A 203 0.68 -33.88 5.42
C GLU A 203 0.88 -33.14 4.09
N LYS A 204 -0.21 -32.73 3.44
CA LYS A 204 -0.19 -32.08 2.13
C LYS A 204 0.11 -30.59 2.24
N LEU A 205 -0.55 -29.90 3.17
CA LEU A 205 -0.42 -28.46 3.37
C LEU A 205 -0.23 -28.17 4.85
N CYS A 206 0.90 -27.55 5.19
CA CYS A 206 1.18 -27.07 6.54
C CYS A 206 2.10 -25.85 6.44
N ALA A 207 1.48 -24.66 6.48
CA ALA A 207 2.19 -23.39 6.40
C ALA A 207 3.23 -23.22 7.52
N VAL A 208 2.91 -23.69 8.73
CA VAL A 208 3.82 -23.73 9.89
C VAL A 208 5.10 -24.49 9.56
N ARG A 209 4.98 -25.70 9.00
CA ARG A 209 6.13 -26.55 8.63
C ARG A 209 6.96 -25.89 7.53
N SER A 210 6.32 -25.38 6.48
CA SER A 210 7.03 -24.74 5.36
C SER A 210 7.72 -23.44 5.78
N LEU A 211 7.14 -22.69 6.72
CA LEU A 211 7.79 -21.52 7.30
C LEU A 211 9.04 -21.90 8.11
N LYS A 212 8.97 -22.92 8.97
CA LYS A 212 10.13 -23.44 9.71
C LYS A 212 11.24 -23.86 8.74
N GLU A 213 10.90 -24.65 7.73
CA GLU A 213 11.85 -25.14 6.72
C GLU A 213 12.56 -23.97 6.00
N TRP A 214 11.82 -22.91 5.66
CA TRP A 214 12.41 -21.72 5.06
C TRP A 214 13.35 -20.98 6.03
N LEU A 215 12.92 -20.71 7.27
CA LEU A 215 13.74 -20.01 8.26
C LEU A 215 15.04 -20.77 8.53
N ASP A 216 14.97 -22.09 8.70
CA ASP A 216 16.12 -22.96 8.93
C ASP A 216 17.07 -22.94 7.72
N LYS A 217 16.54 -23.08 6.50
CA LYS A 217 17.34 -23.11 5.27
C LYS A 217 18.02 -21.77 4.99
N ALA A 218 17.31 -20.67 5.24
CA ALA A 218 17.80 -19.31 5.05
C ALA A 218 18.66 -18.81 6.21
N LYS A 219 18.68 -19.54 7.34
CA LYS A 219 19.35 -19.16 8.60
C LYS A 219 18.85 -17.80 9.13
N ILE A 220 17.55 -17.56 9.02
CA ILE A 220 16.91 -16.33 9.50
C ILE A 220 16.46 -16.55 10.93
N ASN A 221 17.02 -15.78 11.87
CA ASN A 221 16.74 -15.91 13.30
C ASN A 221 16.18 -14.63 13.93
N ASP A 222 16.25 -13.50 13.21
CA ASP A 222 15.88 -12.17 13.67
C ASP A 222 15.39 -11.29 12.50
N GLY A 223 14.85 -10.12 12.87
CA GLY A 223 14.45 -9.06 11.94
C GLY A 223 12.99 -9.08 11.53
#